data_AF-A0A317Z5V5-F1
#
_entry.id   AF-A0A317Z5V5-F1
#
_cell.length_a   1.000
_cell.length_b   1.000
_cell.length_c   1.000
_cell.angle_alpha   90.00
_cell.angle_beta   90.00
_cell.angle_gamma   90.00
#
_symmetry.space_group_name_H-M   'P 1'
#
loop_
_entity.id
_entity.type
_entity.pdbx_description
1 polymer ?
#
loop_
_entity_poly.entity_id
_entity_poly.type
_entity_poly.pdbx_seq_one_letter_code
_entity_poly.pdbx_strand_id
1 'polypeptide(L)'
;NVDGTRYIIAEALVDAVAEQLGWDKEAVVREKDFKGSELEYIEAQHPFIDRISLIINGEHVTTDAGTGCVHTAPGHGEDDFIVGQKYGLEVISPLDDKGVFTAEGGPFEGMFYDKANQAVTELLTEKGALLKLDFITHS
;
A
#
# COMPACT_ATOMS: atom_id res chain seq x y z
N ASN A 1 0.67 -15.20 10.30
CA ASN A 1 -0.05 -14.84 11.53
C ASN A 1 1.00 -14.37 12.53
N VAL A 2 0.79 -13.20 13.13
CA VAL A 2 1.62 -12.66 14.20
C VAL A 2 0.67 -12.25 15.31
N ASP A 3 0.76 -12.93 16.46
CA ASP A 3 -0.07 -12.70 17.64
C ASP A 3 -1.59 -12.63 17.38
N GLY A 4 -2.08 -13.48 16.47
CA GLY A 4 -3.49 -13.57 16.10
C GLY A 4 -3.89 -12.68 14.90
N THR A 5 -3.01 -11.80 14.43
CA THR A 5 -3.26 -10.96 13.25
C THR A 5 -2.68 -11.60 11.98
N ARG A 6 -3.45 -11.63 10.90
CA ARG A 6 -3.03 -12.25 9.63
C ARG A 6 -2.59 -11.19 8.64
N TYR A 7 -1.47 -11.46 7.98
CA TYR A 7 -0.89 -10.63 6.93
C TYR A 7 -0.56 -11.50 5.72
N ILE A 8 -0.65 -10.90 4.52
CA ILE A 8 -0.14 -11.48 3.28
C ILE A 8 1.18 -10.76 2.97
N ILE A 9 2.26 -11.53 2.89
CA ILE A 9 3.63 -11.04 2.66
C ILE A 9 4.30 -12.06 1.73
N ALA A 10 5.12 -11.61 0.80
CA ALA A 10 5.95 -12.52 0.01
C ALA A 10 6.92 -13.30 0.90
N GLU A 11 7.01 -14.61 0.70
CA GLU A 11 7.81 -15.52 1.53
C GLU A 11 9.25 -15.04 1.74
N ALA A 12 9.91 -14.58 0.67
CA ALA A 12 11.30 -14.12 0.71
C ALA A 12 11.51 -12.84 1.56
N LEU A 13 10.44 -12.09 1.85
CA LEU A 13 10.49 -10.80 2.55
C LEU A 13 10.03 -10.88 4.02
N VAL A 14 9.55 -12.04 4.48
CA VAL A 14 9.00 -12.20 5.84
C VAL A 14 10.00 -11.80 6.91
N ASP A 15 11.26 -12.23 6.80
CA ASP A 15 12.30 -11.92 7.79
C ASP A 15 12.63 -10.43 7.85
N ALA A 16 12.69 -9.77 6.69
CA ALA A 16 12.96 -8.33 6.59
C ALA A 16 11.79 -7.51 7.16
N VAL A 17 10.54 -7.91 6.84
CA VAL A 17 9.35 -7.25 7.39
C VAL A 17 9.26 -7.45 8.90
N ALA A 18 9.51 -8.66 9.41
CA ALA A 18 9.50 -8.92 10.85
C ALA A 18 10.54 -8.07 11.58
N GLU A 19 11.76 -7.95 11.03
CA GLU A 19 12.80 -7.09 11.60
C GLU A 19 12.40 -5.60 11.58
N GLN A 20 11.88 -5.11 10.44
CA GLN A 20 11.44 -3.73 10.32
C GLN A 20 10.31 -3.40 11.28
N LEU A 21 9.34 -4.29 11.46
CA LEU A 21 8.19 -4.11 12.34
C LEU A 21 8.48 -4.46 13.81
N GLY A 22 9.69 -4.96 14.11
CA GLY A 22 10.06 -5.39 15.46
C GLY A 22 9.25 -6.59 15.96
N TRP A 23 8.76 -7.43 15.04
CA TRP A 23 8.05 -8.66 15.38
C TRP A 23 9.03 -9.70 15.91
N ASP A 24 8.58 -10.45 16.91
CA ASP A 24 9.28 -11.67 17.31
C ASP A 24 9.15 -12.71 16.20
N LYS A 25 10.27 -13.08 15.59
CA LYS A 25 10.31 -14.06 14.50
C LYS A 25 9.79 -15.44 14.95
N GLU A 26 9.91 -15.78 16.22
CA GLU A 26 9.36 -17.03 16.76
C GLU A 26 7.83 -17.01 16.85
N ALA A 27 7.23 -15.82 16.95
CA ALA A 27 5.77 -15.63 16.95
C ALA A 27 5.16 -15.60 15.54
N VAL A 28 5.99 -15.49 14.48
CA VAL A 28 5.51 -15.48 13.09
C VAL A 28 5.17 -16.90 12.65
N VAL A 29 3.87 -17.18 12.53
CA VAL A 29 3.37 -18.48 12.08
C VAL A 29 2.86 -18.39 10.65
N ARG A 30 3.44 -19.20 9.76
CA ARG A 30 2.91 -19.44 8.42
C ARG A 30 1.67 -20.33 8.51
N GLU A 31 0.52 -19.81 8.07
CA GLU A 31 -0.75 -20.56 8.07
C GLU A 31 -1.07 -21.17 6.70
N LYS A 32 -0.76 -20.45 5.62
CA LYS A 32 -1.13 -20.84 4.26
C LYS A 32 -0.26 -20.12 3.23
N ASP A 33 0.00 -20.81 2.13
CA ASP A 33 0.64 -20.27 0.94
C ASP A 33 -0.38 -20.06 -0.18
N PHE A 34 -0.17 -19.00 -0.97
CA PHE A 34 -0.93 -18.67 -2.16
C PHE A 34 0.05 -18.30 -3.27
N LYS A 35 -0.21 -18.76 -4.49
CA LYS A 35 0.41 -18.14 -5.67
C LYS A 35 -0.20 -16.75 -5.85
N GLY A 36 0.59 -15.79 -6.32
CA GLY A 36 0.08 -14.44 -6.62
C GLY A 36 -1.12 -14.46 -7.58
N SER A 37 -1.14 -15.41 -8.54
CA SER A 37 -2.27 -15.60 -9.48
C SER A 37 -3.57 -16.06 -8.81
N GLU A 38 -3.51 -16.67 -7.62
CA GLU A 38 -4.70 -17.04 -6.85
C GLU A 38 -5.32 -15.84 -6.12
N LEU A 39 -4.57 -14.73 -6.01
CA LEU A 39 -5.01 -13.51 -5.35
C LEU A 39 -5.53 -12.47 -6.35
N GLU A 40 -5.43 -12.73 -7.65
CA GLU A 40 -5.90 -11.82 -8.69
C GLU A 40 -7.42 -11.58 -8.57
N TYR A 41 -7.84 -10.32 -8.70
CA TYR A 41 -9.23 -9.85 -8.55
C TYR A 41 -9.86 -10.06 -7.16
N ILE A 42 -9.08 -10.41 -6.14
CA ILE A 42 -9.58 -10.33 -4.77
C ILE A 42 -9.81 -8.87 -4.39
N GLU A 43 -10.94 -8.62 -3.73
CA GLU A 43 -11.31 -7.31 -3.22
C GLU A 43 -10.64 -7.05 -1.87
N ALA A 44 -10.06 -5.86 -1.72
CA ALA A 44 -9.48 -5.36 -0.48
C ALA A 44 -10.11 -4.00 -0.13
N GLN A 45 -10.56 -3.85 1.11
CA GLN A 45 -11.08 -2.57 1.58
C GLN A 45 -9.94 -1.55 1.74
N HIS A 46 -10.12 -0.35 1.19
CA HIS A 46 -9.18 0.75 1.43
C HIS A 46 -9.18 1.17 2.91
N PRO A 47 -8.01 1.44 3.54
CA PRO A 47 -7.89 1.59 4.99
C PRO A 47 -8.72 2.72 5.63
N PHE A 48 -9.05 3.77 4.87
CA PHE A 48 -9.84 4.91 5.37
C PHE A 48 -10.83 5.51 4.37
N ILE A 49 -10.88 4.99 3.14
CA ILE A 49 -11.84 5.43 2.12
C ILE A 49 -12.84 4.31 1.96
N ASP A 50 -14.12 4.62 1.84
CA ASP A 50 -15.14 3.62 1.52
C ASP A 50 -15.05 3.23 0.03
N ARG A 51 -13.98 2.51 -0.31
CA ARG A 51 -13.64 2.07 -1.66
C ARG A 51 -13.03 0.68 -1.63
N ILE A 52 -13.47 -0.14 -2.56
CA ILE A 52 -12.84 -1.43 -2.85
C ILE A 52 -11.64 -1.23 -3.78
N SER A 53 -10.51 -1.79 -3.40
CA SER A 53 -9.32 -1.92 -4.22
C SER A 53 -9.23 -3.36 -4.73
N LEU A 54 -8.85 -3.55 -5.99
CA LEU A 54 -8.61 -4.87 -6.56
C LEU A 54 -7.14 -5.26 -6.37
N ILE A 55 -6.90 -6.49 -5.93
CA ILE A 55 -5.58 -7.09 -6.00
C ILE A 55 -5.31 -7.50 -7.45
N ILE A 56 -4.21 -7.01 -8.00
CA ILE A 56 -3.79 -7.26 -9.38
C ILE A 56 -2.39 -7.86 -9.41
N ASN A 57 -2.03 -8.55 -10.49
CA ASN A 57 -0.67 -9.04 -10.69
C ASN A 57 0.14 -8.08 -11.55
N GLY A 58 1.21 -7.52 -10.98
CA GLY A 58 2.19 -6.70 -11.68
C GLY A 58 3.51 -7.45 -11.88
N GLU A 59 4.09 -7.36 -13.07
CA GLU A 59 5.40 -7.96 -13.39
C GLU A 59 6.58 -7.13 -12.87
N HIS A 60 6.34 -5.87 -12.52
CA HIS A 60 7.34 -4.96 -11.95
C HIS A 60 7.63 -5.22 -10.46
N VAL A 61 6.85 -6.07 -9.80
CA VAL A 61 7.00 -6.36 -8.37
C VAL A 61 8.16 -7.35 -8.19
N THR A 62 9.17 -6.96 -7.41
CA THR A 62 10.30 -7.83 -7.05
C THR A 62 10.27 -8.21 -5.57
N THR A 63 11.17 -9.12 -5.19
CA THR A 63 11.39 -9.50 -3.79
C THR A 63 12.64 -8.84 -3.19
N ASP A 64 13.08 -7.72 -3.76
CA ASP A 64 14.29 -7.02 -3.30
C ASP A 64 14.01 -6.09 -2.12
N ALA A 65 12.79 -5.55 -2.02
CA ALA A 65 12.37 -4.63 -0.97
C ALA A 65 10.86 -4.65 -0.72
N GLY A 66 10.45 -4.10 0.42
CA GLY A 66 9.05 -3.97 0.81
C GLY A 66 8.45 -5.26 1.35
N THR A 67 7.19 -5.54 0.99
CA THR A 67 6.43 -6.70 1.46
C THR A 67 6.08 -7.70 0.36
N GLY A 68 6.38 -7.37 -0.90
CA GLY A 68 5.89 -8.07 -2.09
C GLY A 68 4.44 -7.70 -2.46
N CYS A 69 3.83 -6.77 -1.73
CA CYS A 69 2.59 -6.10 -2.11
C CYS A 69 2.90 -4.62 -2.38
N VAL A 70 2.61 -4.16 -3.60
CA VAL A 70 2.89 -2.79 -4.04
C VAL A 70 1.55 -2.05 -4.19
N HIS A 71 1.48 -0.82 -3.67
CA HIS A 71 0.35 0.05 -3.89
C HIS A 71 0.40 0.61 -5.33
N THR A 72 -0.70 0.50 -6.06
CA THR A 72 -0.80 1.00 -7.44
C THR A 72 -1.62 2.30 -7.50
N ALA A 73 -1.01 3.35 -8.02
CA ALA A 73 -1.61 4.66 -8.27
C ALA A 73 -1.35 5.10 -9.74
N PRO A 74 -2.24 4.76 -10.69
CA PRO A 74 -1.99 4.97 -12.14
C PRO A 74 -1.73 6.42 -12.55
N GLY A 75 -2.15 7.41 -11.76
CA GLY A 75 -1.86 8.83 -12.00
C GLY A 75 -0.48 9.30 -11.55
N HIS A 76 0.32 8.45 -10.89
CA HIS A 76 1.54 8.85 -10.19
C HIS A 76 2.78 7.99 -10.49
N GLY A 77 2.68 6.98 -11.35
CA GLY A 77 3.82 6.13 -11.74
C GLY A 77 3.63 5.46 -13.10
N GLU A 78 4.71 5.27 -13.84
CA GLU A 78 4.69 4.64 -15.17
C GLU A 78 4.28 3.15 -15.09
N ASP A 79 4.90 2.39 -14.19
CA ASP A 79 4.56 0.98 -13.99
C ASP A 79 3.11 0.79 -13.52
N ASP A 80 2.65 1.69 -12.66
CA ASP A 80 1.27 1.74 -12.16
C ASP A 80 0.27 2.06 -13.27
N PHE A 81 0.62 2.97 -14.17
CA PHE A 81 -0.19 3.29 -15.33
C PHE A 81 -0.30 2.09 -16.28
N ILE A 82 0.82 1.45 -16.61
CA ILE A 82 0.87 0.31 -17.53
C ILE A 82 0.05 -0.87 -16.97
N VAL A 83 0.26 -1.23 -15.70
CA VAL A 83 -0.53 -2.31 -15.08
C VAL A 83 -1.99 -1.88 -14.92
N GLY A 84 -2.26 -0.64 -14.51
CA GLY A 84 -3.61 -0.13 -14.33
C GLY A 84 -4.43 -0.19 -15.62
N GLN A 85 -3.84 0.14 -16.77
CA GLN A 85 -4.49 0.02 -18.07
C GLN A 85 -4.90 -1.42 -18.41
N LYS A 86 -4.04 -2.41 -18.11
CA LYS A 86 -4.34 -3.83 -18.33
C LYS A 86 -5.60 -4.29 -17.57
N TYR A 87 -5.81 -3.75 -16.38
CA TYR A 87 -6.95 -4.07 -15.51
C TYR A 87 -8.12 -3.08 -15.62
N GLY A 88 -8.02 -2.07 -16.49
CA GLY A 88 -9.06 -1.06 -16.67
C GLY A 88 -9.25 -0.13 -15.47
N LEU A 89 -8.18 0.12 -14.69
CA LEU A 89 -8.23 1.03 -13.54
C LEU A 89 -8.30 2.49 -14.00
N GLU A 90 -9.05 3.30 -13.27
CA GLU A 90 -9.13 4.74 -13.50
C GLU A 90 -7.80 5.44 -13.17
N VAL A 91 -7.45 6.42 -13.99
CA VAL A 91 -6.27 7.25 -13.77
C VAL A 91 -6.70 8.48 -12.97
N ILE A 92 -6.45 8.43 -11.67
CA ILE A 92 -6.81 9.50 -10.72
C ILE A 92 -5.54 10.21 -10.27
N SER A 93 -5.55 11.54 -10.33
CA SER A 93 -4.50 12.41 -9.78
C SER A 93 -5.19 13.60 -9.08
N PRO A 94 -5.45 13.53 -7.77
CA PRO A 94 -6.28 14.50 -7.06
C PRO A 94 -5.48 15.75 -6.66
N LEU A 95 -4.51 16.18 -7.48
CA LEU A 95 -3.61 17.31 -7.23
C LEU A 95 -3.68 18.30 -8.40
N ASP A 96 -3.66 19.60 -8.07
CA ASP A 96 -3.48 20.65 -9.07
C ASP A 96 -2.00 20.84 -9.47
N ASP A 97 -1.74 21.73 -10.43
CA ASP A 97 -0.39 22.05 -10.92
C ASP A 97 0.55 22.65 -9.85
N LYS A 98 0.02 22.99 -8.66
CA LYS A 98 0.79 23.50 -7.52
C LYS A 98 1.01 22.43 -6.45
N GLY A 99 0.56 21.19 -6.67
CA GLY A 99 0.64 20.13 -5.69
C GLY A 99 -0.33 20.32 -4.51
N VAL A 100 -1.45 21.00 -4.74
CA VAL A 100 -2.54 21.17 -3.78
C VAL A 100 -3.67 20.22 -4.13
N PHE A 101 -4.20 19.52 -3.13
CA PHE A 101 -5.30 18.59 -3.34
C PHE A 101 -6.57 19.30 -3.84
N THR A 102 -7.18 18.77 -4.88
CA THR A 102 -8.48 19.24 -5.41
C THR A 102 -9.63 18.67 -4.57
N ALA A 103 -10.88 18.96 -4.93
CA ALA A 103 -12.06 18.35 -4.30
C ALA A 103 -12.05 16.80 -4.37
N GLU A 104 -11.35 16.21 -5.34
CA GLU A 104 -11.17 14.75 -5.44
C GLU A 104 -10.29 14.18 -4.31
N GLY A 105 -9.51 15.03 -3.63
CA GLY A 105 -8.73 14.70 -2.44
C GLY A 105 -9.58 14.52 -1.17
N GLY A 106 -10.88 14.82 -1.23
CA GLY A 106 -11.82 14.65 -0.13
C GLY A 106 -11.37 15.40 1.14
N PRO A 107 -11.08 14.70 2.25
CA PRO A 107 -10.69 15.35 3.51
C PRO A 107 -9.38 16.15 3.42
N PHE A 108 -8.60 15.98 2.35
CA PHE A 108 -7.32 16.68 2.13
C PHE A 108 -7.44 17.87 1.17
N GLU A 109 -8.63 18.17 0.64
CA GLU A 109 -8.86 19.30 -0.28
C GLU A 109 -8.22 20.60 0.25
N GLY A 110 -7.49 21.30 -0.63
CA GLY A 110 -6.80 22.55 -0.31
C GLY A 110 -5.48 22.39 0.45
N MET A 111 -5.09 21.17 0.84
CA MET A 111 -3.79 20.91 1.46
C MET A 111 -2.70 20.72 0.41
N PHE A 112 -1.52 21.31 0.65
CA PHE A 112 -0.32 20.99 -0.10
C PHE A 112 0.14 19.56 0.22
N TYR A 113 0.59 18.80 -0.79
CA TYR A 113 0.85 17.36 -0.66
C TYR A 113 1.74 16.99 0.53
N ASP A 114 2.77 17.78 0.82
CA ASP A 114 3.69 17.51 1.92
C ASP A 114 3.02 17.61 3.30
N LYS A 115 2.07 18.54 3.46
CA LYS A 115 1.24 18.61 4.68
C LYS A 115 0.22 17.49 4.73
N ALA A 116 -0.35 17.13 3.59
CA ALA A 116 -1.30 16.02 3.50
C ALA A 116 -0.64 14.68 3.85
N ASN A 117 0.65 14.47 3.52
CA ASN A 117 1.39 13.27 3.95
C ASN A 117 1.33 13.06 5.47
N GLN A 118 1.48 14.13 6.26
CA GLN A 118 1.37 14.08 7.72
C GLN A 118 -0.07 13.79 8.16
N ALA A 119 -1.06 14.46 7.56
CA ALA A 119 -2.47 14.22 7.88
C ALA A 119 -2.91 12.78 7.54
N VAL A 120 -2.38 12.18 6.46
CA VAL A 120 -2.65 10.80 6.05
C VAL A 120 -2.07 9.82 7.06
N THR A 121 -0.84 10.01 7.53
CA THR A 121 -0.24 9.11 8.53
C THR A 121 -0.95 9.17 9.87
N GLU A 122 -1.40 10.36 10.30
CA GLU A 122 -2.26 10.53 11.48
C GLU A 122 -3.57 9.76 11.32
N LEU A 123 -4.25 9.89 10.18
CA LEU A 123 -5.49 9.17 9.90
C LEU A 123 -5.30 7.64 9.88
N LEU A 124 -4.23 7.16 9.24
CA LEU A 124 -3.90 5.72 9.24
C LEU A 124 -3.63 5.20 10.65
N THR A 125 -3.01 6.02 11.51
CA THR A 125 -2.77 5.70 12.92
C THR A 125 -4.10 5.61 13.68
N GLU A 126 -4.99 6.59 13.51
CA GLU A 126 -6.33 6.59 14.13
C GLU A 126 -7.15 5.35 13.73
N LYS A 127 -7.04 4.93 12.46
CA LYS A 127 -7.73 3.75 11.93
C LYS A 127 -7.07 2.42 12.31
N GLY A 128 -5.90 2.43 12.95
CA GLY A 128 -5.13 1.21 13.25
C GLY A 128 -4.61 0.50 12.00
N ALA A 129 -4.49 1.22 10.88
CA ALA A 129 -4.01 0.70 9.60
C ALA A 129 -2.51 0.94 9.36
N LEU A 130 -1.85 1.69 10.25
CA LEU A 130 -0.42 1.96 10.21
C LEU A 130 0.35 0.99 11.13
N LEU A 131 1.20 0.15 10.56
CA LEU A 131 2.04 -0.77 11.36
C LEU A 131 3.29 -0.07 11.90
N LYS A 132 3.91 0.81 11.10
CA LYS A 132 5.10 1.56 11.48
C LYS A 132 5.23 2.83 10.65
N LEU A 133 5.75 3.89 11.26
CA LEU A 133 6.19 5.11 10.59
C LEU A 133 7.68 5.29 10.84
N ASP A 134 8.46 5.31 9.77
CA ASP A 134 9.89 5.61 9.79
C ASP A 134 10.22 6.67 8.74
N PHE A 135 11.32 7.39 8.96
CA PHE A 135 11.85 8.35 8.00
C PHE A 135 13.11 7.76 7.36
N ILE A 136 13.13 7.71 6.03
CA ILE A 136 14.23 7.15 5.26
C ILE A 136 14.75 8.23 4.31
N THR A 137 16.07 8.38 4.22
CA THR A 137 16.70 9.23 3.21
C THR A 137 17.09 8.36 2.01
N HIS A 138 16.54 8.67 0.84
CA HIS A 138 16.90 8.05 -0.43
C HIS A 138 17.17 9.13 -1.49
N SER A 139 17.79 8.73 -2.60
CA SER A 139 18.20 9.62 -3.71
C SER A 139 17.38 9.38 -4.96
#